data_AF-C0BD29-F1
#
_entry.id   AF-C0BD29-F1
#
_cell.length_a   1.000
_cell.length_b   1.000
_cell.length_c   1.000
_cell.angle_alpha   90.00
_cell.angle_beta   90.00
_cell.angle_gamma   90.00
#
_symmetry.space_group_name_H-M   'P 1'
#
loop_
_entity.id
_entity.type
_entity.pdbx_description
1 polymer ?
#
loop_
_entity_poly.entity_id
_entity_poly.type
_entity_poly.pdbx_seq_one_letter_code
_entity_poly.pdbx_strand_id
1 'polypeptide(L)'
;MVSVEIRYSDFQNVSHQKQLGRASGADQVIYEAACSLFDELWNGEPIRLLGVRTAKLVDEDEPEQLSLFDLQFEVKSEKPKKSMEKLKKLSAAMGEIRGKYGADAVIRGSVLEQREKEKKYEKKQF
;
A
#
# COMPACT_ATOMS: atom_id res chain seq x y z
N MET A 1 -0.08 -0.71 12.52
CA MET A 1 1.38 -0.96 12.41
C MET A 1 1.62 -1.80 11.16
N VAL A 2 2.64 -1.48 10.38
CA VAL A 2 3.05 -2.26 9.20
C VAL A 2 4.43 -2.85 9.46
N SER A 3 4.62 -4.12 9.11
CA SER A 3 5.89 -4.83 9.26
C SER A 3 6.21 -5.58 7.97
N VAL A 4 7.48 -5.53 7.57
CA VAL A 4 8.04 -6.24 6.43
C VAL A 4 9.07 -7.23 6.93
N GLU A 5 9.00 -8.47 6.43
CA GLU A 5 9.94 -9.55 6.73
C GLU A 5 10.56 -10.04 5.42
N ILE A 6 11.88 -10.17 5.40
CA ILE A 6 12.65 -10.75 4.29
C ILE A 6 13.36 -11.99 4.81
N ARG A 7 13.17 -13.11 4.12
CA ARG A 7 14.01 -14.30 4.25
C ARG A 7 14.92 -14.40 3.04
N TYR A 8 16.21 -14.44 3.29
CA TYR A 8 17.23 -14.57 2.24
C TYR A 8 17.44 -16.04 1.86
N SER A 9 18.22 -16.27 0.80
CA SER A 9 18.54 -17.62 0.30
C SER A 9 19.30 -18.49 1.30
N ASP A 10 20.04 -17.86 2.21
CA ASP A 10 20.79 -18.48 3.32
C ASP A 10 19.93 -18.78 4.56
N PHE A 11 18.60 -18.59 4.44
CA PHE A 11 17.61 -18.75 5.51
C PHE A 11 17.72 -17.76 6.67
N GLN A 12 18.51 -16.70 6.53
CA GLN A 12 18.49 -15.60 7.49
C GLN A 12 17.19 -14.79 7.33
N ASN A 13 16.61 -14.41 8.47
CA ASN A 13 15.40 -13.61 8.53
C ASN A 13 15.73 -12.23 9.07
N VAL A 14 15.33 -11.21 8.33
CA VAL A 14 15.37 -9.82 8.79
C VAL A 14 13.97 -9.25 8.73
N SER A 15 13.65 -8.38 9.69
CA SER A 15 12.34 -7.73 9.73
C SER A 15 12.47 -6.28 10.13
N HIS A 16 11.58 -5.46 9.58
CA HIS A 16 11.47 -4.06 9.94
C HIS A 16 10.00 -3.69 10.12
N GLN A 17 9.72 -2.72 11.00
CA GLN A 17 8.35 -2.32 11.30
C GLN A 17 8.24 -0.84 11.58
N LYS A 18 7.10 -0.27 11.17
CA LYS A 18 6.76 1.13 11.36
C LYS A 18 5.35 1.25 11.92
N GLN A 19 5.23 2.09 12.95
CA GLN A 19 3.92 2.51 13.44
C GLN A 19 3.41 3.65 12.55
N LEU A 20 2.22 3.47 11.99
CA LEU A 20 1.55 4.53 11.24
C LEU A 20 1.10 5.61 12.23
N GLY A 21 1.19 6.88 11.81
CA GLY A 21 0.74 8.01 12.64
C GLY A 21 -0.77 8.04 12.85
N ARG A 22 -1.54 7.36 11.99
CA ARG A 22 -2.98 7.14 12.11
C ARG A 22 -3.32 5.70 11.75
N ALA A 23 -4.38 5.18 12.36
CA ALA A 23 -5.01 3.98 11.86
C ALA A 23 -5.50 4.22 10.43
N SER A 24 -5.16 3.32 9.51
CA SER A 24 -5.59 3.45 8.12
C SER A 24 -5.70 2.07 7.50
N GLY A 25 -6.87 1.79 6.92
CA GLY A 25 -7.11 0.63 6.07
C GLY A 25 -6.91 0.91 4.58
N ALA A 26 -6.38 2.08 4.22
CA ALA A 26 -6.20 2.43 2.81
C ALA A 26 -5.01 1.68 2.19
N ASP A 27 -5.28 0.90 1.13
CA ASP A 27 -4.29 0.11 0.39
C ASP A 27 -3.01 0.89 0.07
N GLN A 28 -3.18 2.13 -0.39
CA GLN A 28 -2.06 2.97 -0.82
C GLN A 28 -1.16 3.38 0.35
N VAL A 29 -1.72 3.65 1.52
CA VAL A 29 -0.95 4.01 2.71
C VAL A 29 -0.12 2.82 3.19
N ILE A 30 -0.72 1.62 3.19
CA ILE A 30 -0.03 0.39 3.58
C ILE A 30 1.06 0.04 2.57
N TYR A 31 0.77 0.17 1.27
CA TYR A 31 1.72 -0.08 0.19
C TYR A 31 2.94 0.85 0.28
N GLU A 32 2.74 2.17 0.38
CA GLU A 32 3.82 3.14 0.50
C GLU A 32 4.68 2.90 1.74
N ALA A 33 4.06 2.56 2.87
CA ALA A 33 4.77 2.21 4.09
C ALA A 33 5.59 0.91 3.95
N ALA A 34 5.04 -0.11 3.27
CA ALA A 34 5.72 -1.37 3.03
C ALA A 34 6.92 -1.18 2.08
N CYS A 35 6.78 -0.38 1.02
CA CYS A 35 7.89 -0.05 0.12
C CYS A 35 9.02 0.68 0.86
N SER A 36 8.70 1.71 1.65
CA SER A 36 9.70 2.42 2.47
C SER A 36 10.46 1.47 3.39
N LEU A 37 9.73 0.58 4.08
CA LEU A 37 10.34 -0.41 4.98
C LEU A 37 11.19 -1.43 4.22
N PHE A 38 10.78 -1.82 3.02
CA PHE A 38 11.53 -2.72 2.17
C PHE A 38 12.84 -2.09 1.69
N ASP A 39 12.78 -0.86 1.20
CA ASP A 39 13.96 -0.11 0.72
C ASP A 39 14.99 0.11 1.84
N GLU A 40 14.52 0.30 3.08
CA GLU A 40 15.38 0.43 4.27
C GLU A 40 15.98 -0.91 4.73
N LEU A 41 15.28 -2.03 4.52
CA LEU A 41 15.64 -3.35 5.04
C LEU A 41 16.49 -4.18 4.05
N TRP A 42 16.27 -4.02 2.75
CA TRP A 42 16.86 -4.88 1.74
C TRP A 42 18.31 -4.49 1.43
N ASN A 43 19.21 -5.47 1.50
CA ASN A 43 20.65 -5.30 1.28
C ASN A 43 21.12 -5.62 -0.16
N GLY A 44 20.20 -5.97 -1.07
CA GLY A 44 20.50 -6.36 -2.45
C GLY A 44 20.66 -7.87 -2.68
N GLU A 45 20.65 -8.70 -1.64
CA GLU A 45 20.75 -10.15 -1.76
C GLU A 45 19.43 -10.78 -2.27
N PRO A 46 19.50 -11.95 -2.95
CA PRO A 46 18.32 -12.60 -3.49
C PRO A 46 17.33 -13.01 -2.39
N ILE A 47 16.09 -12.60 -2.59
CA ILE A 47 15.00 -12.81 -1.63
C ILE A 47 14.31 -14.13 -1.93
N ARG A 48 14.18 -14.95 -0.89
CA ARG A 48 13.42 -16.21 -0.94
C ARG A 48 11.96 -16.00 -0.53
N LEU A 49 11.71 -15.10 0.41
CA LEU A 49 10.36 -14.77 0.88
C LEU A 49 10.31 -13.30 1.27
N LEU A 50 9.26 -12.62 0.83
CA LEU A 50 8.88 -11.28 1.26
C LEU A 50 7.49 -11.36 1.92
N GLY A 51 7.43 -11.03 3.21
CA GLY A 51 6.20 -11.01 3.98
C GLY A 51 5.82 -9.58 4.36
N VAL A 52 4.54 -9.24 4.25
CA VAL A 52 3.99 -7.97 4.77
C VAL A 52 2.89 -8.30 5.76
N ARG A 53 3.00 -7.75 6.98
CA ARG A 53 2.06 -7.95 8.07
C ARG A 53 1.53 -6.63 8.60
N THR A 54 0.24 -6.58 8.91
CA THR A 54 -0.37 -5.51 9.69
C THR A 54 -0.67 -5.99 11.11
N ALA A 55 -0.52 -5.11 12.08
CA ALA A 55 -0.84 -5.35 13.49
C ALA A 55 -1.36 -4.07 14.16
N LYS A 56 -1.88 -4.18 15.39
CA LYS A 56 -2.61 -3.10 16.08
C LYS A 56 -3.82 -2.64 15.26
N LEU A 57 -4.73 -3.58 15.01
CA LEU A 57 -6.02 -3.30 14.39
C LEU A 57 -6.90 -2.55 15.40
N VAL A 58 -7.69 -1.63 14.88
CA VAL A 58 -8.67 -0.84 15.63
C VAL A 58 -10.03 -1.05 14.97
N ASP A 59 -11.09 -0.85 15.73
CA ASP A 59 -12.45 -0.94 15.19
C ASP A 59 -12.71 0.21 14.21
N GLU A 60 -13.52 -0.06 13.17
CA GLU A 60 -13.81 0.93 12.13
C GLU A 60 -14.59 2.14 12.66
N ASP A 61 -15.39 1.93 13.72
CA ASP A 61 -16.20 2.95 14.39
C ASP A 61 -15.44 3.73 15.48
N GLU A 62 -14.16 3.42 15.72
CA GLU A 62 -13.38 4.08 16.75
C GLU A 62 -13.05 5.55 16.34
N PRO A 63 -13.35 6.55 17.19
CA PRO A 63 -13.16 7.95 16.83
C PRO A 63 -11.67 8.29 16.65
N GLU A 64 -11.30 8.77 15.46
CA GLU A 64 -9.95 9.26 15.19
C GLU A 64 -9.72 10.66 15.80
N GLN A 65 -8.60 10.84 16.51
CA GLN A 65 -8.22 12.17 17.02
C GLN A 65 -7.84 13.11 15.86
N LEU A 66 -8.62 14.17 15.69
CA LEU A 66 -8.31 15.25 14.75
C LEU A 66 -7.16 16.10 15.27
N SER A 67 -6.20 16.43 14.40
CA SER A 67 -5.14 17.39 14.70
C SER A 67 -5.54 18.78 14.19
N LEU A 68 -5.46 19.80 15.05
CA LEU A 68 -5.69 21.20 14.67
C LEU A 68 -4.76 21.65 13.53
N PHE A 69 -3.58 21.06 13.42
CA PHE A 69 -2.58 21.42 12.42
C PHE A 69 -2.86 20.82 11.03
N ASP A 70 -3.68 19.77 10.92
CA ASP A 70 -4.05 19.22 9.61
C ASP A 70 -4.83 20.23 8.77
N LEU A 71 -5.74 20.96 9.41
CA LEU A 71 -6.59 21.97 8.78
C LEU A 71 -5.76 23.12 8.20
N GLN A 72 -4.64 23.46 8.84
CA GLN A 72 -3.76 24.55 8.39
C GLN A 72 -2.89 24.16 7.18
N PHE A 73 -2.53 22.87 7.05
CA PHE A 73 -1.76 22.37 5.90
C PHE A 73 -2.61 22.24 4.64
N GLU A 74 -3.92 22.03 4.74
CA GLU A 74 -4.83 22.05 3.58
C GLU A 74 -4.97 23.44 2.96
N VAL A 75 -4.90 24.51 3.78
CA VAL A 75 -5.04 25.90 3.31
C VAL A 75 -3.75 26.44 2.65
N LYS A 76 -2.57 25.93 3.03
CA LYS A 76 -1.26 26.47 2.57
C LYS A 76 -0.63 25.71 1.40
N SER A 77 -1.17 24.57 0.99
CA SER A 77 -0.61 23.74 -0.08
C SER A 77 -1.40 23.94 -1.38
N GLU A 78 -0.85 24.64 -2.38
CA GLU A 78 -1.49 24.82 -3.71
C GLU A 78 -1.75 23.51 -4.48
N LYS A 79 -1.23 22.38 -3.99
CA LYS A 79 -1.65 21.04 -4.41
C LYS A 79 -2.58 20.47 -3.34
N PRO A 80 -3.87 20.19 -3.65
CA PRO A 80 -4.75 19.57 -2.69
C PRO A 80 -4.19 18.18 -2.36
N LYS A 81 -3.62 18.02 -1.15
CA LYS A 81 -3.46 16.69 -0.56
C LYS A 81 -4.85 16.07 -0.64
N LYS A 82 -5.02 15.01 -1.42
CA LYS A 82 -6.32 14.31 -1.53
C LYS A 82 -6.72 13.98 -0.10
N SER A 83 -7.79 14.60 0.39
CA SER A 83 -8.24 14.37 1.76
C SER A 83 -8.45 12.87 1.94
N MET A 84 -8.07 12.35 3.11
CA MET A 84 -8.13 10.91 3.39
C MET A 84 -9.54 10.35 3.15
N GLU A 85 -10.56 11.18 3.38
CA GLU A 85 -11.96 10.89 3.06
C GLU A 85 -12.23 10.66 1.56
N LYS A 86 -11.62 11.47 0.67
CA LYS A 86 -11.74 11.25 -0.78
C LYS A 86 -11.09 9.93 -1.21
N LEU A 87 -9.95 9.57 -0.61
CA LEU A 87 -9.29 8.28 -0.86
C LEU A 87 -10.13 7.10 -0.35
N LYS A 88 -10.72 7.21 0.85
CA LYS A 88 -11.65 6.20 1.39
C LYS A 88 -12.85 6.00 0.46
N LYS A 89 -13.53 7.08 0.06
CA LYS A 89 -14.68 7.03 -0.88
C LYS A 89 -14.31 6.44 -2.24
N LEU A 90 -13.15 6.81 -2.79
CA LEU A 90 -12.66 6.26 -4.04
C LEU A 90 -12.42 4.74 -3.93
N SER A 91 -11.77 4.29 -2.86
CA SER A 91 -11.48 2.87 -2.64
C SER A 91 -12.77 2.06 -2.49
N ALA A 92 -13.75 2.57 -1.73
CA ALA A 92 -15.05 1.94 -1.57
C ALA A 92 -15.78 1.77 -2.91
N ALA A 93 -15.86 2.84 -3.71
CA ALA A 93 -16.50 2.79 -5.03
C ALA A 93 -15.81 1.81 -5.98
N MET A 94 -14.47 1.77 -5.98
CA MET A 94 -13.72 0.78 -6.77
C MET A 94 -13.98 -0.66 -6.30
N GLY A 95 -14.11 -0.86 -4.99
CA GLY A 95 -14.46 -2.15 -4.38
C GLY A 95 -15.84 -2.63 -4.81
N GLU A 96 -16.86 -1.76 -4.78
CA GLU A 96 -18.22 -2.09 -5.23
C GLU A 96 -18.26 -2.55 -6.70
N ILE A 97 -17.53 -1.85 -7.58
CA ILE A 97 -17.48 -2.21 -9.00
C ILE A 97 -16.79 -3.57 -9.16
N ARG A 98 -15.67 -3.79 -8.46
CA ARG A 98 -14.96 -5.09 -8.50
C ARG A 98 -15.80 -6.24 -7.94
N GLY A 99 -16.59 -5.99 -6.90
CA GLY A 99 -17.50 -6.98 -6.32
C GLY A 99 -18.61 -7.39 -7.29
N LYS A 100 -19.13 -6.46 -8.10
CA LYS A 100 -20.20 -6.74 -9.07
C LYS A 100 -19.69 -7.32 -10.40
N TYR A 101 -18.56 -6.83 -10.91
CA TYR A 101 -18.11 -7.10 -12.28
C TYR A 101 -16.80 -7.90 -12.36
N GLY A 102 -16.24 -8.30 -11.22
CA GLY A 102 -14.98 -9.04 -11.12
C GLY A 102 -13.76 -8.16 -10.87
N ALA A 103 -12.67 -8.78 -10.39
CA ALA A 103 -11.47 -8.09 -9.92
C ALA A 103 -10.79 -7.22 -11.01
N ASP A 104 -10.92 -7.61 -12.28
CA ASP A 104 -10.32 -6.91 -13.42
C ASP A 104 -11.23 -5.82 -14.03
N ALA A 105 -12.43 -5.59 -13.47
CA ALA A 105 -13.37 -4.60 -14.01
C ALA A 105 -12.83 -3.16 -13.93
N VAL A 106 -12.08 -2.84 -12.88
CA VAL A 106 -11.42 -1.53 -12.71
C VAL A 106 -10.01 -1.72 -12.17
N ILE A 107 -9.04 -1.36 -13.00
CA ILE A 107 -7.62 -1.42 -12.69
C ILE A 107 -6.98 -0.04 -12.83
N ARG A 108 -5.91 0.20 -12.07
CA ARG A 108 -5.11 1.41 -12.23
C ARG A 108 -4.40 1.37 -13.57
N GLY A 109 -4.42 2.46 -14.32
CA GLY A 109 -3.77 2.55 -15.63
C GLY A 109 -2.28 2.20 -15.60
N SER A 110 -1.58 2.51 -14.51
CA SER A 110 -0.17 2.13 -14.30
C SER A 110 0.06 0.61 -14.24
N VAL A 111 -0.94 -0.16 -13.81
CA VAL A 111 -0.88 -1.63 -13.72
C VAL A 111 -1.13 -2.28 -15.07
N LEU A 112 -1.91 -1.64 -15.95
CA LEU A 112 -2.16 -2.13 -17.31
C LEU A 112 -0.85 -2.25 -18.11
N GLU A 113 0.01 -1.22 -18.03
CA GLU A 113 1.28 -1.19 -18.75
C GLU A 113 2.27 -2.27 -18.26
N GLN A 114 2.25 -2.60 -16.96
CA GLN A 114 3.05 -3.67 -16.38
C GLN A 114 2.59 -5.04 -16.87
N ARG A 115 1.27 -5.29 -16.89
CA ARG A 115 0.69 -6.54 -17.43
C ARG A 115 0.99 -6.75 -18.91
N GLU A 116 1.03 -5.68 -19.71
CA GLU A 116 1.41 -5.77 -21.13
C GLU A 116 2.88 -6.13 -21.33
N LYS A 117 3.77 -5.64 -20.44
CA LYS A 117 5.19 -6.00 -20.43
C LYS A 117 5.37 -7.46 -20.05
N GLU A 118 4.74 -7.92 -18.96
CA GLU A 118 4.81 -9.33 -18.51
C GLU A 118 4.35 -10.32 -19.59
N LYS A 119 3.22 -10.06 -20.26
CA LYS A 119 2.74 -10.90 -21.38
C LYS A 119 3.69 -10.96 -22.58
N LYS A 120 4.49 -9.90 -22.80
CA LYS A 120 5.53 -9.89 -23.85
C LYS A 120 6.76 -10.70 -23.45
N TYR A 121 7.11 -10.77 -22.17
CA TYR A 121 8.22 -11.60 -21.69
C TYR A 121 7.86 -13.08 -21.72
N GLU A 122 6.65 -13.48 -21.33
CA GLU A 122 6.20 -14.88 -21.45
C GLU A 122 6.18 -15.38 -22.90
N LYS A 123 5.75 -14.54 -23.86
CA LYS A 123 5.75 -14.90 -25.29
C LYS A 123 7.13 -14.99 -25.95
N LYS A 124 8.19 -14.47 -25.30
CA LYS A 124 9.57 -14.53 -25.82
C LYS A 124 10.36 -15.74 -25.30
N GLN A 125 9.81 -16.48 -24.34
CA GLN A 125 10.42 -17.67 -23.75
C GLN A 125 9.92 -18.98 -24.40
N PHE A 126 9.11 -18.87 -25.45
CA PHE A 126 8.66 -19.97 -26.30
C PHE A 126 9.08 -19.72 -27.75
#